data_AF-A0A963LBS8-F1
#
_entry.id   AF-A0A963LBS8-F1
#
_cell.length_a   1.000
_cell.length_b   1.000
_cell.length_c   1.000
_cell.angle_alpha   90.00
_cell.angle_beta   90.00
_cell.angle_gamma   90.00
#
_symmetry.space_group_name_H-M   'P 1'
#
loop_
_entity.id
_entity.type
_entity.pdbx_description
1 polymer ?
#
loop_
_entity_poly.entity_id
_entity_poly.type
_entity_poly.pdbx_seq_one_letter_code
_entity_poly.pdbx_strand_id
1 'polypeptide(L)'
;VAQRASFNLVAAEYAASAIACDQRAAALEHLDAIYQREPSLDLLLAIDRLDADPSRQRARLMAHLHAHPAPSVARELLVPKAEPLSAPELQALADTLDRAARPLQRYRCAACGFEAQHHFWQCPGCMAWDSYPPLRLEEM
;
A
#
# COMPACT_ATOMS: atom_id res chain seq x y z
N VAL A 1 13.90 19.53 2.29
CA VAL A 1 13.05 18.82 3.25
C VAL A 1 12.94 17.40 2.73
N ALA A 2 13.58 16.41 3.37
CA ALA A 2 13.49 15.03 2.94
C ALA A 2 12.00 14.63 2.93
N GLN A 3 11.51 14.16 1.78
CA GLN A 3 10.11 13.78 1.64
C GLN A 3 9.84 12.64 2.62
N ARG A 4 8.96 12.90 3.58
CA ARG A 4 8.40 11.86 4.45
C ARG A 4 7.73 10.80 3.55
N ALA A 5 7.71 9.54 3.97
CA ALA A 5 7.18 8.39 3.23
C ALA A 5 7.93 7.91 1.96
N SER A 6 9.08 8.47 1.55
CA SER A 6 9.79 7.97 0.34
C SER A 6 10.16 6.48 0.38
N PHE A 7 10.33 5.90 1.57
CA PHE A 7 10.60 4.47 1.72
C PHE A 7 9.44 3.59 1.24
N ASN A 8 8.20 4.09 1.28
CA ASN A 8 7.00 3.35 0.87
C ASN A 8 7.11 2.88 -0.60
N LEU A 9 7.77 3.70 -1.43
CA LEU A 9 8.01 3.43 -2.85
C LEU A 9 8.85 2.16 -3.11
N VAL A 10 9.58 1.67 -2.11
CA VAL A 10 10.47 0.50 -2.22
C VAL A 10 10.20 -0.57 -1.16
N ALA A 11 9.12 -0.44 -0.38
CA ALA A 11 8.83 -1.34 0.73
C ALA A 11 8.63 -2.80 0.27
N ALA A 12 7.94 -2.98 -0.87
CA ALA A 12 7.68 -4.30 -1.44
C ALA A 12 8.97 -4.99 -1.93
N GLU A 13 9.84 -4.23 -2.61
CA GLU A 13 11.15 -4.68 -3.08
C GLU A 13 12.07 -4.99 -1.90
N TYR A 14 12.06 -4.16 -0.86
CA TYR A 14 12.81 -4.39 0.36
C TYR A 14 12.42 -5.71 1.03
N ALA A 15 11.11 -5.98 1.19
CA ALA A 15 10.62 -7.25 1.72
C ALA A 15 11.02 -8.44 0.83
N ALA A 16 10.92 -8.29 -0.50
CA ALA A 16 11.34 -9.32 -1.44
C ALA A 16 12.84 -9.66 -1.32
N SER A 17 13.70 -8.64 -1.23
CA SER A 17 15.14 -8.81 -1.02
C SER A 17 15.45 -9.46 0.32
N ALA A 18 14.77 -9.07 1.40
CA ALA A 18 14.95 -9.67 2.71
C ALA A 18 14.60 -11.16 2.73
N ILE A 19 13.55 -11.57 2.01
CA ILE A 19 13.22 -12.99 1.83
C ILE A 19 14.34 -13.71 1.08
N ALA A 20 14.86 -13.12 0.00
CA ALA A 20 15.91 -13.73 -0.82
C ALA A 20 17.25 -13.85 -0.07
N CYS A 21 17.54 -12.93 0.85
CA CYS A 21 18.75 -12.92 1.67
C CYS A 21 18.59 -13.61 3.03
N ASP A 22 17.45 -14.26 3.30
CA ASP A 22 17.12 -14.89 4.59
C ASP A 22 17.18 -13.94 5.81
N GLN A 23 16.88 -12.66 5.59
CA GLN A 23 16.86 -11.60 6.61
C GLN A 23 15.43 -11.19 7.01
N ARG A 24 14.48 -12.13 6.96
CA ARG A 24 13.05 -11.86 7.17
C ARG A 24 12.77 -11.17 8.52
N ALA A 25 13.34 -11.68 9.62
CA ALA A 25 13.07 -11.16 10.95
C ALA A 25 13.56 -9.71 11.13
N ALA A 26 14.77 -9.41 10.67
CA ALA A 26 15.33 -8.06 10.74
C ALA A 26 14.54 -7.07 9.86
N ALA A 27 14.13 -7.51 8.67
CA ALA A 27 13.31 -6.68 7.78
C ALA A 27 11.91 -6.41 8.34
N LEU A 28 11.30 -7.40 9.01
CA LEU A 28 10.01 -7.24 9.66
C LEU A 28 10.09 -6.18 10.76
N GLU A 29 11.09 -6.28 11.65
CA GLU A 29 11.32 -5.28 12.70
C GLU A 29 11.54 -3.88 12.12
N HIS A 30 12.30 -3.77 11.03
CA HIS A 30 12.54 -2.50 10.36
C HIS A 30 11.27 -1.90 9.75
N LEU A 31 10.49 -2.71 9.02
CA LEU A 31 9.24 -2.26 8.40
C LEU A 31 8.19 -1.89 9.45
N ASP A 32 8.05 -2.68 10.52
CA ASP A 32 7.17 -2.36 11.64
C ASP A 32 7.56 -1.01 12.27
N ALA A 33 8.84 -0.76 12.50
CA ALA A 33 9.32 0.51 13.04
C ALA A 33 9.01 1.71 12.14
N ILE A 34 9.01 1.54 10.81
CA ILE A 34 8.60 2.59 9.87
C ILE A 34 7.08 2.77 9.92
N TYR A 35 6.33 1.67 9.83
CA TYR A 35 4.87 1.66 9.85
C TYR A 35 4.29 2.35 11.09
N GLN A 36 4.87 2.15 12.27
CA GLN A 36 4.43 2.83 13.50
C GLN A 36 4.59 4.35 13.47
N ARG A 37 5.54 4.87 12.67
CA ARG A 37 5.77 6.32 12.54
C ARG A 37 4.93 6.93 11.43
N GLU A 38 4.75 6.19 10.34
CA GLU A 38 4.07 6.65 9.13
C GLU A 38 3.33 5.47 8.49
N PRO A 39 2.11 5.16 8.97
CA PRO A 39 1.33 4.05 8.46
C PRO A 39 0.98 4.26 6.99
N SER A 40 1.17 3.23 6.17
CA SER A 40 0.73 3.19 4.78
C SER A 40 0.38 1.77 4.37
N LEU A 41 -0.45 1.65 3.33
CA LEU A 41 -0.82 0.35 2.80
C LEU A 41 0.41 -0.39 2.22
N ASP A 42 1.34 0.32 1.58
CA ASP A 42 2.55 -0.29 1.00
C ASP A 42 3.44 -0.95 2.06
N LEU A 43 3.62 -0.31 3.21
CA LEU A 43 4.35 -0.89 4.34
C LEU A 43 3.62 -2.09 4.92
N LEU A 44 2.30 -2.00 5.06
CA LEU A 44 1.47 -3.08 5.60
C LEU A 44 1.54 -4.33 4.72
N LEU A 45 1.42 -4.17 3.40
CA LEU A 45 1.54 -5.28 2.44
C LEU A 45 2.96 -5.86 2.43
N ALA A 46 3.99 -5.04 2.60
CA ALA A 46 5.36 -5.51 2.73
C ALA A 46 5.57 -6.32 4.03
N ILE A 47 4.99 -5.89 5.15
CA ILE A 47 4.96 -6.63 6.44
C ILE A 47 4.24 -7.97 6.27
N ASP A 48 3.05 -7.96 5.66
CA ASP A 48 2.25 -9.17 5.43
C ASP A 48 2.95 -10.18 4.51
N ARG A 49 3.78 -9.69 3.58
CA ARG A 49 4.64 -10.56 2.75
C ARG A 49 5.74 -11.26 3.57
N LEU A 50 6.25 -10.63 4.62
CA LEU A 50 7.25 -11.20 5.52
C LEU A 50 6.64 -12.13 6.59
N ASP A 51 5.44 -11.79 7.07
CA ASP A 51 4.65 -12.56 8.03
C ASP A 51 3.37 -13.11 7.40
N ALA A 52 3.49 -14.30 6.79
CA ALA A 52 2.45 -14.95 6.01
C ALA A 52 1.31 -15.60 6.82
N ASP A 53 1.24 -15.38 8.14
CA ASP A 53 0.17 -15.93 8.98
C ASP A 53 -1.17 -15.24 8.68
N PRO A 54 -2.17 -15.96 8.14
CA PRO A 54 -3.42 -15.33 7.69
C PRO A 54 -4.21 -14.63 8.80
N SER A 55 -4.10 -15.13 10.04
CA SER A 55 -4.82 -14.56 11.18
C SER A 55 -4.23 -13.20 11.58
N ARG A 56 -2.89 -13.10 11.56
CA ARG A 56 -2.17 -11.86 11.86
C ARG A 56 -2.31 -10.85 10.73
N GLN A 57 -2.23 -11.29 9.47
CA GLN A 57 -2.48 -10.44 8.30
C GLN A 57 -3.87 -9.80 8.38
N ARG A 58 -4.90 -10.61 8.66
CA ARG A 58 -6.28 -10.11 8.80
C ARG A 58 -6.41 -9.12 9.96
N ALA A 59 -5.80 -9.40 11.10
CA ALA A 59 -5.83 -8.49 12.26
C ALA A 59 -5.16 -7.15 11.94
N ARG A 60 -4.02 -7.17 11.23
CA ARG A 60 -3.29 -5.98 10.79
C ARG A 60 -4.10 -5.16 9.78
N LEU A 61 -4.65 -5.80 8.74
CA LEU A 61 -5.54 -5.16 7.77
C LEU A 61 -6.77 -4.54 8.44
N MET A 62 -7.36 -5.23 9.42
CA MET A 62 -8.51 -4.68 10.15
C MET A 62 -8.17 -3.48 11.00
N ALA A 63 -7.06 -3.55 11.76
CA ALA A 63 -6.59 -2.43 12.55
C ALA A 63 -6.26 -1.21 11.66
N HIS A 64 -5.60 -1.46 10.51
CA HIS A 64 -5.27 -0.40 9.56
C HIS A 64 -6.52 0.21 8.95
N LEU A 65 -7.48 -0.60 8.47
CA LEU A 65 -8.73 -0.09 7.89
C LEU A 65 -9.51 0.78 8.88
N HIS A 66 -9.51 0.40 10.15
CA HIS A 66 -10.18 1.16 11.20
C HIS A 66 -9.52 2.52 11.45
N ALA A 67 -8.19 2.56 11.48
CA ALA A 67 -7.42 3.78 11.71
C ALA A 67 -7.32 4.67 10.45
N HIS A 68 -7.28 4.06 9.27
CA HIS A 68 -7.04 4.67 7.97
C HIS A 68 -8.05 4.11 6.93
N PRO A 69 -9.29 4.60 6.91
CA PRO A 69 -10.32 4.08 6.00
C PRO A 69 -9.96 4.37 4.53
N ALA A 70 -9.59 3.33 3.78
CA ALA A 70 -9.27 3.42 2.35
C ALA A 70 -9.90 2.25 1.56
N PRO A 71 -10.46 2.50 0.36
CA PRO A 71 -11.06 1.45 -0.47
C PRO A 71 -10.08 0.33 -0.85
N SER A 72 -8.81 0.66 -1.07
CA SER A 72 -7.75 -0.31 -1.33
C SER A 72 -7.56 -1.29 -0.15
N VAL A 73 -7.52 -0.80 1.08
CA VAL A 73 -7.40 -1.61 2.30
C VAL A 73 -8.63 -2.51 2.47
N ALA A 74 -9.83 -1.97 2.23
CA ALA A 74 -11.07 -2.74 2.31
C ALA A 74 -11.09 -3.88 1.28
N ARG A 75 -10.56 -3.63 0.08
CA ARG A 75 -10.40 -4.64 -0.95
C ARG A 75 -9.42 -5.73 -0.53
N GLU A 76 -8.25 -5.39 0.02
CA GLU A 76 -7.28 -6.37 0.54
C GLU A 76 -7.89 -7.29 1.63
N LEU A 77 -8.81 -6.79 2.44
CA LEU A 77 -9.49 -7.59 3.46
C LEU A 77 -10.49 -8.62 2.88
N LEU A 78 -11.06 -8.34 1.71
CA LEU A 78 -12.11 -9.16 1.09
C LEU A 78 -11.56 -10.29 0.22
N VAL A 79 -10.33 -10.18 -0.27
CA VAL A 79 -9.68 -11.19 -1.11
C VAL A 79 -9.45 -12.53 -0.35
N PRO A 80 -9.03 -12.55 0.94
CA PRO A 80 -8.81 -13.79 1.67
C PRO A 80 -10.08 -14.25 2.42
N LYS A 81 -10.80 -15.23 1.85
CA LYS A 81 -11.76 -16.18 2.48
C LYS A 81 -12.51 -15.69 3.73
N ALA A 82 -13.63 -14.99 3.52
CA ALA A 82 -14.69 -14.89 4.52
C ALA A 82 -15.98 -15.46 3.94
N GLU A 83 -16.57 -16.51 4.53
CA GLU A 83 -17.88 -17.03 4.08
C GLU A 83 -19.04 -16.57 4.98
N PRO A 84 -20.29 -16.45 4.44
CA PRO A 84 -20.66 -16.57 3.03
C PRO A 84 -21.49 -15.38 2.53
N LEU A 85 -20.81 -14.35 2.02
CA LEU A 85 -21.11 -14.02 0.62
C LEU A 85 -20.48 -15.15 -0.18
N SER A 86 -21.19 -15.69 -1.15
CA SER A 86 -20.63 -16.69 -2.06
C SER A 86 -19.34 -16.14 -2.69
N ALA A 87 -18.38 -17.02 -3.01
CA ALA A 87 -17.17 -16.62 -3.73
C ALA A 87 -17.41 -15.65 -4.91
N PRO A 88 -18.43 -15.84 -5.78
CA PRO A 88 -18.73 -14.87 -6.83
C PRO A 88 -19.26 -13.52 -6.31
N GLU A 89 -20.03 -13.47 -5.22
CA GLU A 89 -20.48 -12.21 -4.62
C GLU A 89 -19.33 -11.42 -4.00
N LEU A 90 -18.41 -12.10 -3.31
CA LEU A 90 -17.18 -11.48 -2.80
C LEU A 90 -16.32 -10.93 -3.91
N GLN A 91 -16.14 -11.69 -4.99
CA GLN A 91 -15.37 -11.23 -6.14
C GLN A 91 -16.02 -10.00 -6.78
N ALA A 92 -17.35 -9.99 -6.94
CA ALA A 92 -18.06 -8.84 -7.48
C ALA A 92 -17.92 -7.58 -6.60
N LEU A 93 -17.91 -7.74 -5.28
CA LEU A 93 -17.67 -6.65 -4.34
C LEU A 93 -16.22 -6.15 -4.42
N ALA A 94 -15.25 -7.06 -4.43
CA ALA A 94 -13.83 -6.73 -4.59
C ALA A 94 -13.58 -5.98 -5.91
N ASP A 95 -14.14 -6.45 -7.02
CA ASP A 95 -14.04 -5.80 -8.34
C ASP A 95 -14.69 -4.41 -8.36
N THR A 96 -15.75 -4.22 -7.58
CA THR A 96 -16.43 -2.93 -7.46
C THR A 96 -15.61 -1.95 -6.66
N LEU A 97 -15.02 -2.40 -5.55
CA LEU A 97 -14.07 -1.61 -4.77
C LEU A 97 -12.82 -1.30 -5.58
N ASP A 98 -12.31 -2.24 -6.38
CA ASP A 98 -11.16 -2.01 -7.26
C ASP A 98 -11.43 -0.92 -8.30
N ARG A 99 -12.63 -0.93 -8.90
CA ARG A 99 -13.03 0.12 -9.83
C ARG A 99 -13.15 1.48 -9.15
N ALA A 100 -13.64 1.52 -7.92
CA ALA A 100 -13.75 2.75 -7.13
C ALA A 100 -12.40 3.24 -6.60
N ALA A 101 -11.49 2.34 -6.24
CA ALA A 101 -10.18 2.63 -5.68
C ALA A 101 -9.18 3.07 -6.74
N ARG A 102 -9.26 2.52 -7.96
CA ARG A 102 -8.25 2.74 -9.02
C ARG A 102 -7.92 4.21 -9.29
N PRO A 103 -8.86 5.17 -9.35
CA PRO A 103 -8.50 6.59 -9.50
C PRO A 103 -7.73 7.14 -8.29
N LEU A 104 -8.04 6.66 -7.09
CA LEU A 104 -7.45 7.10 -5.82
C LEU A 104 -6.10 6.43 -5.53
N GLN A 105 -5.79 5.33 -6.21
CA GLN A 105 -4.51 4.63 -6.10
C GLN A 105 -3.36 5.33 -6.86
N ARG A 106 -3.63 6.47 -7.50
CA ARG A 106 -2.68 7.20 -8.34
C ARG A 106 -1.85 8.14 -7.50
N TYR A 107 -0.69 8.52 -8.03
CA TYR A 107 0.12 9.63 -7.55
C TYR A 107 -0.23 10.89 -8.35
N ARG A 108 -0.18 12.06 -7.71
CA ARG A 108 -0.45 13.35 -8.35
C ARG A 108 0.72 14.32 -8.18
N CYS A 109 1.19 14.89 -9.29
CA CYS A 109 2.25 15.89 -9.27
C CYS A 109 1.76 17.16 -8.55
N ALA A 110 2.47 17.60 -7.52
CA ALA A 110 2.16 18.82 -6.78
C ALA A 110 2.43 20.10 -7.58
N ALA A 111 3.23 20.03 -8.65
CA ALA A 111 3.56 21.18 -9.50
C ALA A 111 2.52 21.42 -10.60
N CYS A 112 2.04 20.39 -11.30
CA CYS A 112 1.13 20.55 -12.45
C CYS A 112 -0.14 19.71 -12.40
N GLY A 113 -0.30 18.84 -11.39
CA GLY A 113 -1.49 17.99 -11.25
C GLY A 113 -1.51 16.75 -12.15
N PHE A 114 -0.45 16.44 -12.90
CA PHE A 114 -0.39 15.21 -13.71
C PHE A 114 -0.49 13.96 -12.81
N GLU A 115 -1.42 13.07 -13.15
CA GLU A 115 -1.71 11.86 -12.37
C GLU A 115 -1.16 10.60 -13.04
N ALA A 116 -0.43 9.78 -12.27
CA ALA A 116 0.21 8.57 -12.75
C ALA A 116 -0.08 7.38 -11.83
N GLN A 117 -0.13 6.16 -12.37
CA GLN A 117 -0.28 4.94 -11.56
C GLN A 117 1.00 4.60 -10.78
N HIS A 118 2.16 4.95 -11.32
CA HIS A 118 3.46 4.75 -10.70
C HIS A 118 4.06 6.11 -10.30
N HIS A 119 4.92 6.09 -9.29
CA HIS A 119 5.69 7.25 -8.91
C HIS A 119 6.73 7.58 -10.00
N PHE A 120 6.83 8.85 -10.36
CA PHE A 120 7.84 9.34 -11.29
C PHE A 120 8.71 10.39 -10.60
N TRP A 121 10.00 10.12 -10.50
CA TRP A 121 10.98 11.09 -9.99
C TRP A 121 11.00 12.37 -10.83
N GLN A 122 10.86 12.25 -12.15
CA GLN A 122 10.67 13.37 -13.07
C GLN A 122 9.26 13.33 -13.65
N CYS A 123 8.47 14.39 -13.43
CA CYS A 123 7.09 14.46 -13.91
C CYS A 123 7.03 14.49 -15.46
N PRO A 124 6.31 13.56 -16.11
CA PRO A 124 6.14 13.58 -17.56
C PRO A 124 5.38 14.80 -18.10
N GLY A 125 4.56 15.45 -17.27
CA GLY A 125 3.72 16.58 -17.69
C GLY A 125 4.44 17.95 -17.64
N CYS A 126 5.16 18.24 -16.55
CA CYS A 126 5.85 19.52 -16.36
C CYS A 126 7.38 19.42 -16.29
N MET A 127 7.94 18.22 -16.42
CA MET A 127 9.38 17.95 -16.34
C MET A 127 10.04 18.27 -14.97
N ALA A 128 9.24 18.62 -13.95
CA ALA A 128 9.74 18.89 -12.61
C ALA A 128 10.20 17.62 -11.90
N TRP A 129 11.35 17.72 -11.23
CA TRP A 129 11.90 16.66 -10.38
C TRP A 129 11.29 16.69 -8.98
N ASP A 130 11.22 15.53 -8.33
CA ASP A 130 10.75 15.32 -6.96
C ASP A 130 9.40 15.99 -6.66
N SER A 131 8.54 16.04 -7.67
CA SER A 131 7.29 16.81 -7.63
C SER A 131 6.08 15.97 -7.19
N TYR A 132 6.26 14.66 -7.03
CA TYR A 132 5.24 13.75 -6.52
C TYR A 132 5.43 13.51 -5.03
N PRO A 133 4.40 13.72 -4.19
CA PRO A 133 4.37 13.12 -2.87
C PRO A 133 4.50 11.58 -2.99
N PRO A 134 5.24 10.91 -2.10
CA PRO A 134 5.39 9.45 -2.12
C PRO A 134 4.19 8.75 -1.45
N LEU A 135 2.98 9.26 -1.69
CA LEU A 135 1.71 8.73 -1.20
C LEU A 135 0.69 8.72 -2.34
N ARG A 136 -0.17 7.71 -2.36
CA ARG A 136 -1.33 7.64 -3.25
C ARG A 136 -2.38 8.67 -2.85
N LEU A 137 -3.24 9.09 -3.78
CA LEU A 137 -4.31 10.06 -3.52
C LEU A 137 -5.24 9.66 -2.36
N GLU A 138 -5.49 8.36 -2.14
CA GLU A 138 -6.30 7.89 -0.99
C GLU A 138 -5.59 7.99 0.37
N GLU A 139 -4.28 8.18 0.39
CA GLU A 139 -3.43 8.29 1.58
C GLU A 139 -2.90 9.72 1.79
N MET A 140 -3.32 10.68 0.95
CA MET A 140 -2.92 12.10 0.99
C MET A 140 -3.71 12.94 1.99
#